data_AF-A0A0F8YEY1-F1
#
_entry.id   AF-A0A0F8YEY1-F1
#
_cell.length_a   1.000
_cell.length_b   1.000
_cell.length_c   1.000
_cell.angle_alpha   90.00
_cell.angle_beta   90.00
_cell.angle_gamma   90.00
#
_symmetry.space_group_name_H-M   'P 1'
#
loop_
_entity.id
_entity.type
_entity.pdbx_description
1 polymer ?
#
loop_
_entity_poly.entity_id
_entity_poly.type
_entity_poly.pdbx_seq_one_letter_code
_entity_poly.pdbx_strand_id
1 'polypeptide(L)'
;FKQILAGLEASNSDVIFFCEHDVLYHPSHFNFTPPEKEKIYYNTNTWKLNWETKHAIHYDCKQTSGLCAYRDVLIEHYTERVRRVEADGHSNRIGYEPASHNRAERIDDLKSDVWKSPVPNIDIRHDNNLTPSRWHKDQFRSQKNCQNWQEAEQVPGWDMEE
;
A
#
# COMPACT_ATOMS: atom_id res chain seq x y z
N PHE A 1 -6.59 -11.06 -6.45
CA PHE A 1 -5.74 -11.88 -5.56
C PHE A 1 -4.97 -12.97 -6.29
N LYS A 2 -5.58 -13.74 -7.20
CA LYS A 2 -4.87 -14.78 -7.98
C LYS A 2 -3.64 -14.27 -8.74
N GLN A 3 -3.71 -13.08 -9.33
CA GLN A 3 -2.56 -12.44 -10.00
C GLN A 3 -1.38 -12.20 -9.05
N ILE A 4 -1.67 -11.76 -7.82
CA ILE A 4 -0.65 -11.54 -6.78
C ILE A 4 -0.01 -12.88 -6.41
N LEU A 5 -0.83 -13.90 -6.13
CA LEU A 5 -0.33 -15.23 -5.78
C LEU A 5 0.54 -15.83 -6.89
N ALA A 6 0.09 -15.74 -8.14
CA ALA A 6 0.87 -16.21 -9.28
C ALA A 6 2.23 -15.49 -9.41
N GLY A 7 2.27 -14.18 -9.17
CA GLY A 7 3.53 -13.42 -9.15
C GLY A 7 4.46 -13.82 -8.00
N LEU A 8 3.90 -14.10 -6.82
CA LEU A 8 4.66 -14.59 -5.66
C LEU A 8 5.26 -15.98 -5.91
N GLU A 9 4.48 -16.90 -6.48
CA GLU A 9 4.90 -18.27 -6.80
C GLU A 9 5.96 -18.30 -7.92
N ALA A 10 5.89 -17.37 -8.87
CA ALA A 10 6.86 -17.26 -9.95
C ALA A 10 8.16 -16.54 -9.55
N SER A 11 8.15 -15.74 -8.48
CA SER A 11 9.32 -14.99 -8.02
C SER A 11 10.30 -15.89 -7.29
N ASN A 12 11.60 -15.72 -7.55
CA ASN A 12 12.68 -16.40 -6.83
C ASN A 12 13.25 -15.60 -5.65
N SER A 13 12.81 -14.35 -5.45
CA SER A 13 13.33 -13.47 -4.39
C SER A 13 12.76 -13.81 -3.01
N ASP A 14 13.58 -13.66 -1.97
CA ASP A 14 13.14 -13.86 -0.59
C ASP A 14 12.32 -12.69 -0.04
N VAL A 15 12.70 -11.46 -0.41
CA VAL A 15 11.99 -10.23 -0.04
C VAL A 15 11.25 -9.72 -1.27
N ILE A 16 9.97 -9.41 -1.09
CA ILE A 16 9.07 -8.97 -2.14
C ILE A 16 8.58 -7.56 -1.82
N PHE A 17 8.64 -6.69 -2.82
CA PHE A 17 7.99 -5.39 -2.84
C PHE A 17 6.80 -5.45 -3.78
N PHE A 18 5.67 -4.90 -3.36
CA PHE A 18 4.51 -4.77 -4.22
C PHE A 18 4.55 -3.44 -4.96
N CYS A 19 4.46 -3.52 -6.29
CA CYS A 19 4.45 -2.35 -7.16
C CYS A 19 3.15 -2.28 -7.96
N GLU A 20 2.36 -1.23 -7.74
CA GLU A 20 1.20 -0.92 -8.57
C GLU A 20 1.64 -0.10 -9.79
N HIS A 21 0.96 -0.25 -10.93
CA HIS A 21 1.40 0.34 -12.21
C HIS A 21 1.24 1.86 -12.28
N ASP A 22 0.42 2.43 -11.40
CA ASP A 22 0.07 3.84 -11.29
C ASP A 22 0.87 4.55 -10.19
N VAL A 23 1.91 3.89 -9.68
CA VAL A 23 2.79 4.43 -8.64
C VAL A 23 4.21 4.61 -9.18
N LEU A 24 4.76 5.80 -9.02
CA LEU A 24 6.18 6.07 -9.23
C LEU A 24 6.95 5.75 -7.95
N TYR A 25 7.91 4.85 -8.07
CA TYR A 25 8.74 4.38 -6.97
C TYR A 25 10.10 5.06 -7.03
N HIS A 26 10.47 5.78 -5.96
CA HIS A 26 11.85 6.27 -5.85
C HIS A 26 12.79 5.10 -5.51
N PRO A 27 14.02 5.02 -6.04
CA PRO A 27 14.95 3.92 -5.75
C PRO A 27 15.17 3.64 -4.25
N SER A 28 15.09 4.66 -3.41
CA SER A 28 15.20 4.51 -1.95
C SER A 28 14.05 3.70 -1.32
N HIS A 29 12.94 3.49 -2.02
CA HIS A 29 11.88 2.55 -1.63
C HIS A 29 12.39 1.10 -1.57
N PHE A 30 13.36 0.74 -2.41
CA PHE A 30 13.90 -0.62 -2.45
C PHE A 30 15.11 -0.80 -1.53
N ASN A 31 15.60 0.29 -0.90
CA ASN A 31 16.67 0.23 0.09
C ASN A 31 16.12 -0.08 1.50
N PHE A 32 15.43 -1.22 1.62
CA PHE A 32 14.84 -1.69 2.87
C PHE A 32 14.88 -3.22 2.93
N THR A 33 15.11 -3.74 4.13
CA THR A 33 15.01 -5.18 4.40
C THR A 33 14.16 -5.36 5.65
N PRO A 34 13.05 -6.11 5.59
CA PRO A 34 12.22 -6.40 6.74
C PRO A 34 13.06 -6.96 7.91
N PRO A 35 13.12 -6.28 9.07
CA PRO A 35 13.93 -6.74 10.20
C PRO A 35 13.37 -7.99 10.88
N GLU A 36 12.06 -8.25 10.76
CA GLU A 36 11.42 -9.45 11.27
C GLU A 36 10.69 -10.17 10.14
N LYS A 37 10.87 -11.51 10.09
CA LYS A 37 10.33 -12.32 9.00
C LYS A 37 8.81 -12.40 9.01
N GLU A 38 8.21 -12.52 10.19
CA GLU A 38 6.77 -12.75 10.41
C GLU A 38 5.94 -11.45 10.42
N LYS A 39 6.48 -10.36 9.86
CA LYS A 39 5.82 -9.05 9.80
C LYS A 39 5.74 -8.53 8.37
N ILE A 40 4.67 -7.80 8.11
CA ILE A 40 4.48 -7.03 6.88
C ILE A 40 4.87 -5.58 7.14
N TYR A 41 5.70 -5.01 6.28
CA TYR A 41 6.14 -3.62 6.40
C TYR A 41 5.50 -2.78 5.31
N TYR A 42 5.09 -1.57 5.65
CA TYR A 42 4.53 -0.61 4.70
C TYR A 42 5.41 0.63 4.63
N ASN A 43 5.87 0.98 3.43
CA ASN A 43 6.40 2.31 3.19
C ASN A 43 5.23 3.30 3.22
N THR A 44 5.16 4.12 4.25
CA THR A 44 4.10 5.13 4.40
C THR A 44 4.53 6.50 3.89
N ASN A 45 5.75 6.65 3.38
CA ASN A 45 6.17 7.86 2.69
C ASN A 45 5.65 7.85 1.23
N THR A 46 4.34 8.03 1.08
CA THR A 46 3.67 8.07 -0.22
C THR A 46 2.84 9.35 -0.32
N TRP A 47 2.92 10.01 -1.47
CA TRP A 47 2.09 11.14 -1.84
C TRP A 47 1.10 10.71 -2.91
N LYS A 48 -0.13 11.23 -2.85
CA LYS A 48 -1.10 11.12 -3.94
C LYS A 48 -1.05 12.40 -4.74
N LEU A 49 -0.80 12.29 -6.03
CA LEU A 49 -0.75 13.42 -6.95
C LEU A 49 -1.96 13.38 -7.88
N ASN A 50 -2.78 14.42 -7.88
CA ASN A 50 -3.79 14.60 -8.91
C ASN A 50 -3.08 15.00 -10.22
N TRP A 51 -3.16 14.17 -11.24
CA TRP A 51 -2.49 14.41 -12.51
C TRP A 51 -3.00 15.68 -13.23
N GLU A 52 -4.29 16.00 -13.07
CA GLU A 52 -4.94 17.11 -13.76
C GLU A 52 -4.70 18.43 -13.03
N THR A 53 -4.90 18.46 -11.71
CA THR A 53 -4.80 19.71 -10.93
C THR A 53 -3.41 19.95 -10.34
N LYS A 54 -2.52 18.96 -10.39
CA LYS A 54 -1.22 18.93 -9.71
C LYS A 54 -1.28 19.04 -8.19
N HIS A 55 -2.49 19.00 -7.60
CA HIS A 55 -2.67 18.97 -6.16
C HIS A 55 -2.14 17.64 -5.60
N ALA A 56 -1.17 17.74 -4.70
CA ALA A 56 -0.58 16.60 -4.04
C ALA A 56 -0.93 16.58 -2.55
N ILE A 57 -1.24 15.40 -2.03
CA ILE A 57 -1.55 15.19 -0.61
C ILE A 57 -0.74 14.03 -0.03
N HIS A 58 -0.42 14.16 1.25
CA HIS A 58 0.17 13.08 2.05
C HIS A 58 -0.60 12.94 3.36
N TYR A 59 -0.74 11.71 3.83
CA TYR A 59 -1.18 11.37 5.17
C TYR A 59 -0.73 9.93 5.47
N ASP A 60 -0.58 9.58 6.74
CA ASP A 60 -0.12 8.25 7.12
C ASP A 60 -1.16 7.18 6.77
N CYS A 61 -0.79 6.30 5.83
CA CYS A 61 -1.67 5.29 5.26
C CYS A 61 -0.87 4.05 4.89
N LYS A 62 -1.34 2.86 5.29
CA LYS A 62 -0.83 1.59 4.77
C LYS A 62 -1.53 1.33 3.43
N GLN A 63 -0.76 1.11 2.37
CA GLN A 63 -1.27 0.81 1.03
C GLN A 63 -0.56 -0.42 0.49
N THR A 64 -1.28 -1.25 -0.27
CA THR A 64 -0.72 -2.46 -0.90
C THR A 64 0.48 -2.13 -1.79
N SER A 65 0.44 -1.00 -2.51
CA SER A 65 1.54 -0.44 -3.29
C SER A 65 2.79 -0.05 -2.48
N GLY A 66 2.72 0.03 -1.15
CA GLY A 66 3.85 0.28 -0.27
C GLY A 66 4.34 -0.95 0.48
N LEU A 67 3.78 -2.13 0.21
CA LEU A 67 4.04 -3.35 0.97
C LEU A 67 5.43 -3.95 0.66
N CYS A 68 6.15 -4.32 1.71
CA CYS A 68 7.36 -5.12 1.67
C CYS A 68 7.30 -6.23 2.74
N ALA A 69 7.54 -7.48 2.35
CA ALA A 69 7.59 -8.61 3.28
C ALA A 69 8.38 -9.79 2.68
N TYR A 70 8.61 -10.82 3.49
CA TYR A 70 9.16 -12.07 2.98
C TYR A 70 8.14 -12.83 2.12
N ARG A 71 8.63 -13.46 1.04
CA ARG A 71 7.83 -14.15 0.02
C ARG A 71 6.96 -15.24 0.62
N ASP A 72 7.50 -16.06 1.52
CA ASP A 72 6.78 -17.18 2.12
C ASP A 72 5.59 -16.72 2.97
N VAL A 73 5.76 -15.66 3.76
CA VAL A 73 4.67 -15.01 4.52
C VAL A 73 3.57 -14.51 3.59
N LEU A 74 3.94 -13.92 2.44
CA LEU A 74 2.96 -13.44 1.47
C LEU A 74 2.26 -14.60 0.74
N ILE A 75 2.96 -15.68 0.40
CA ILE A 75 2.36 -16.86 -0.21
C ILE A 75 1.32 -17.45 0.75
N GLU A 76 1.66 -17.64 2.02
CA GLU A 76 0.72 -18.15 3.03
C GLU A 76 -0.54 -17.28 3.13
N HIS A 77 -0.35 -15.96 3.29
CA HIS A 77 -1.46 -15.00 3.35
C HIS A 77 -2.34 -15.06 2.11
N TYR A 78 -1.75 -14.97 0.91
CA TYR A 78 -2.52 -14.87 -0.33
C TYR A 78 -3.13 -16.21 -0.77
N THR A 79 -2.52 -17.34 -0.43
CA THR A 79 -3.13 -18.67 -0.63
C THR A 79 -4.39 -18.80 0.22
N GLU A 80 -4.34 -18.47 1.51
CA GLU A 80 -5.54 -18.52 2.36
C GLU A 80 -6.59 -17.50 1.93
N ARG A 81 -6.16 -16.30 1.52
CA ARG A 81 -7.08 -15.28 0.99
C ARG A 81 -7.79 -15.72 -0.27
N VAL A 82 -7.08 -16.34 -1.21
CA VAL A 82 -7.70 -16.90 -2.43
C VAL A 82 -8.67 -18.00 -2.05
N ARG A 83 -8.26 -18.95 -1.21
CA ARG A 83 -9.11 -20.06 -0.76
C ARG A 83 -10.42 -19.57 -0.14
N ARG A 84 -10.37 -18.59 0.78
CA ARG A 84 -11.57 -18.03 1.42
C ARG A 84 -12.46 -17.28 0.44
N VAL A 85 -11.88 -16.44 -0.42
CA VAL A 85 -12.67 -15.68 -1.40
C VAL A 85 -13.34 -16.60 -2.42
N GLU A 86 -12.73 -17.73 -2.78
CA GLU A 86 -13.34 -18.74 -3.65
C GLU A 86 -14.45 -19.52 -2.95
N ALA A 87 -14.30 -19.85 -1.67
CA ALA A 87 -15.28 -20.60 -0.91
C ALA A 87 -16.49 -19.75 -0.49
N ASP A 88 -16.24 -18.54 0.02
CA ASP A 88 -17.24 -17.73 0.73
C ASP A 88 -17.65 -16.47 -0.06
N GLY A 89 -16.95 -16.17 -1.16
CA GLY A 89 -17.09 -14.92 -1.90
C GLY A 89 -16.24 -13.77 -1.32
N HIS A 90 -16.14 -12.68 -2.08
CA HIS A 90 -15.40 -11.51 -1.63
C HIS A 90 -16.18 -10.73 -0.55
N SER A 91 -15.49 -10.31 0.51
CA SER A 91 -16.06 -9.49 1.58
C SER A 91 -15.07 -8.42 2.04
N ASN A 92 -15.53 -7.18 2.18
CA ASN A 92 -14.73 -6.07 2.71
C ASN A 92 -14.38 -6.23 4.21
N ARG A 93 -14.99 -7.23 4.89
CA ARG A 93 -14.73 -7.51 6.31
C ARG A 93 -13.36 -8.16 6.51
N ILE A 94 -12.89 -8.95 5.55
CA ILE A 94 -11.60 -9.67 5.61
C ILE A 94 -10.39 -8.75 5.47
N GLY A 95 -10.61 -7.48 5.11
CA GLY A 95 -9.57 -6.48 4.90
C GLY A 95 -9.13 -6.35 3.46
N TYR A 96 -8.68 -5.15 3.11
CA TYR A 96 -8.03 -4.88 1.84
C TYR A 96 -6.52 -5.13 1.96
N GLU A 97 -5.84 -4.38 2.83
CA GLU A 97 -4.40 -4.47 3.08
C GLU A 97 -4.08 -5.57 4.11
N PRO A 98 -3.13 -6.48 3.82
CA PRO A 98 -2.67 -7.51 4.76
C PRO A 98 -2.24 -6.95 6.12
N ALA A 99 -2.55 -7.64 7.21
CA ALA A 99 -2.11 -7.28 8.57
C ALA A 99 -2.46 -5.84 9.03
N SER A 100 -3.45 -5.18 8.41
CA SER A 100 -3.81 -3.78 8.69
C SER A 100 -4.93 -3.60 9.72
N HIS A 101 -5.56 -4.69 10.18
CA HIS A 101 -6.69 -4.63 11.11
C HIS A 101 -6.81 -5.86 12.03
N ASN A 102 -7.56 -5.69 13.13
CA ASN A 102 -7.80 -6.73 14.15
C ASN A 102 -9.22 -7.31 14.13
N ARG A 103 -9.91 -7.29 12.98
CA ARG A 103 -11.26 -7.85 12.83
C ARG A 103 -11.22 -9.38 12.91
N ALA A 104 -12.32 -10.01 13.35
CA ALA A 104 -12.41 -11.47 13.48
C ALA A 104 -12.29 -12.19 12.13
N GLU A 105 -12.70 -11.54 11.04
CA GLU A 105 -12.74 -12.07 9.68
C GLU A 105 -11.40 -11.96 8.94
N ARG A 106 -10.36 -11.41 9.59
CA ARG A 106 -9.02 -11.30 9.01
C ARG A 106 -8.52 -12.65 8.51
N ILE A 107 -7.70 -12.60 7.47
CA ILE A 107 -7.12 -13.80 6.84
C ILE A 107 -6.24 -14.56 7.85
N ASP A 108 -5.39 -13.84 8.57
CA ASP A 108 -4.42 -14.37 9.52
C ASP A 108 -4.16 -13.39 10.67
N ASP A 109 -3.25 -13.77 11.57
CA ASP A 109 -2.84 -13.00 12.73
C ASP A 109 -1.56 -12.18 12.52
N LEU A 110 -1.09 -12.07 11.27
CA LEU A 110 0.12 -11.34 10.93
C LEU A 110 0.07 -9.92 11.46
N LYS A 111 1.23 -9.42 11.88
CA LYS A 111 1.40 -8.04 12.33
C LYS A 111 2.02 -7.21 11.22
N SER A 112 1.82 -5.91 11.31
CA SER A 112 2.45 -4.98 10.39
C SER A 112 3.08 -3.81 11.11
N ASP A 113 4.19 -3.35 10.53
CA ASP A 113 4.87 -2.13 10.93
C ASP A 113 5.01 -1.20 9.72
N VAL A 114 5.57 -0.01 9.95
CA VAL A 114 5.79 1.00 8.92
C VAL A 114 7.25 1.37 8.84
N TRP A 115 7.66 1.81 7.66
CA TRP A 115 8.91 2.50 7.45
C TRP A 115 8.67 3.67 6.49
N LYS A 116 9.61 4.60 6.40
CA LYS A 116 9.54 5.73 5.48
C LYS A 116 10.83 5.77 4.69
N SER A 117 10.74 5.62 3.37
CA SER A 117 11.90 5.87 2.51
C SER A 117 12.32 7.34 2.59
N PRO A 118 13.61 7.67 2.38
CA PRO A 118 14.10 9.05 2.35
C PRO A 118 13.33 9.98 1.39
N VAL A 119 12.99 9.47 0.19
CA VAL A 119 12.19 10.18 -0.81
C VAL A 119 10.87 9.42 -0.99
N PRO A 120 9.72 10.12 -1.10
CA PRO A 120 8.42 9.48 -1.21
C PRO A 120 8.19 8.73 -2.52
N ASN A 121 7.24 7.79 -2.50
CA ASN A 121 6.59 7.30 -3.71
C ASN A 121 5.45 8.25 -4.13
N ILE A 122 5.07 8.23 -5.40
CA ILE A 122 3.94 9.02 -5.94
C ILE A 122 2.87 8.08 -6.49
N ASP A 123 1.70 8.06 -5.87
CA ASP A 123 0.47 7.43 -6.35
C ASP A 123 -0.26 8.43 -7.27
N ILE A 124 -0.21 8.18 -8.59
CA ILE A 124 -0.79 9.08 -9.60
C ILE A 124 -2.29 8.83 -9.67
N ARG A 125 -3.08 9.89 -9.42
CA ARG A 125 -4.54 9.86 -9.39
C ARG A 125 -5.14 10.70 -10.51
N HIS A 126 -6.35 10.34 -10.92
CA HIS A 126 -7.18 11.08 -11.86
C HIS A 126 -8.67 10.77 -11.59
N ASP A 127 -9.58 11.49 -12.23
CA ASP A 127 -11.01 11.43 -11.89
C ASP A 127 -11.72 10.11 -12.23
N ASN A 128 -11.03 9.22 -12.94
CA ASN A 128 -11.53 7.90 -13.37
C ASN A 128 -10.86 6.73 -12.62
N ASN A 129 -10.18 6.97 -11.48
CA ASN A 129 -9.65 5.87 -10.68
C ASN A 129 -10.79 4.95 -10.17
N LEU A 130 -10.54 3.64 -10.10
CA LEU A 130 -11.50 2.67 -9.55
C LEU A 130 -11.92 2.98 -8.09
N THR A 131 -10.96 3.48 -7.30
CA THR A 131 -11.23 3.95 -5.93
C THR A 131 -11.11 5.47 -5.90
N PRO A 132 -12.17 6.20 -5.51
CA PRO A 132 -12.11 7.66 -5.40
C PRO A 132 -11.06 8.12 -4.38
N SER A 133 -10.33 9.17 -4.74
CA SER A 133 -9.42 9.86 -3.82
C SER A 133 -10.18 10.79 -2.87
N ARG A 134 -9.65 10.96 -1.66
CA ARG A 134 -10.08 12.00 -0.73
C ARG A 134 -9.03 13.11 -0.74
N TRP A 135 -9.35 14.23 -1.37
CA TRP A 135 -8.49 15.40 -1.53
C TRP A 135 -8.55 16.35 -0.33
N HIS A 136 -9.54 16.20 0.56
CA HIS A 136 -9.71 17.04 1.73
C HIS A 136 -10.01 16.23 3.00
N LYS A 137 -9.61 16.74 4.17
CA LYS A 137 -9.77 16.07 5.48
C LYS A 137 -11.24 15.78 5.83
N ASP A 138 -12.15 16.67 5.47
CA ASP A 138 -13.59 16.56 5.75
C ASP A 138 -14.27 15.40 5.00
N GLN A 139 -13.67 14.92 3.91
CA GLN A 139 -14.13 13.74 3.18
C GLN A 139 -13.84 12.43 3.92
N PHE A 140 -13.01 12.46 4.99
CA PHE A 140 -12.74 11.30 5.82
C PHE A 140 -13.81 11.17 6.92
N ARG A 141 -14.44 9.99 6.96
CA ARG A 141 -15.38 9.62 8.04
C ARG A 141 -14.76 9.76 9.43
N SER A 142 -13.44 9.54 9.57
CA SER A 142 -12.74 9.66 10.84
C SER A 142 -11.44 10.42 10.66
N GLN A 143 -11.29 11.52 11.41
CA GLN A 143 -10.12 12.41 11.34
C GLN A 143 -8.82 11.74 11.82
N LYS A 144 -8.92 10.63 12.55
CA LYS A 144 -7.76 9.81 12.91
C LYS A 144 -7.04 9.21 11.69
N ASN A 145 -7.72 9.13 10.54
CA ASN A 145 -7.14 8.64 9.29
C ASN A 145 -6.44 9.76 8.48
N CYS A 146 -6.44 10.98 9.00
CA CYS A 146 -5.77 12.15 8.41
C CYS A 146 -4.48 12.51 9.18
N GLN A 147 -3.87 11.53 9.85
CA GLN A 147 -2.62 11.74 10.60
C GLN A 147 -1.51 12.22 9.67
N ASN A 148 -0.73 13.21 10.15
CA ASN A 148 0.36 13.83 9.39
C ASN A 148 -0.07 14.34 8.00
N TRP A 149 -1.31 14.85 7.90
CA TRP A 149 -1.82 15.43 6.65
C TRP A 149 -0.97 16.61 6.18
N GLN A 150 -0.56 16.56 4.92
CA GLN A 150 0.17 17.60 4.22
C GLN A 150 -0.41 17.78 2.82
N GLU A 151 -0.27 19.00 2.29
CA GLU A 151 -0.65 19.36 0.93
C GLU A 151 0.50 20.10 0.28
N ALA A 152 0.69 19.90 -1.03
CA ALA A 152 1.70 20.57 -1.81
C ALA A 152 1.28 20.64 -3.28
N GLU A 153 1.91 21.54 -4.03
CA GLU A 153 1.81 21.61 -5.49
C GLU A 153 2.90 20.76 -6.18
N GLN A 154 3.95 20.41 -5.43
CA GLN A 154 5.07 19.58 -5.87
C GLN A 154 5.39 18.54 -4.81
N VAL A 155 5.71 17.31 -5.23
CA VAL A 155 6.07 16.24 -4.30
C VAL A 155 7.54 16.40 -3.90
N PRO A 156 7.87 16.43 -2.59
CA PRO A 156 9.26 16.59 -2.14
C PRO A 156 10.19 15.51 -2.73
N GLY A 157 11.32 15.95 -3.28
CA GLY A 157 12.33 15.06 -3.87
C GLY A 157 12.00 14.53 -5.28
N TRP A 158 10.93 15.04 -5.89
CA TRP A 158 10.61 14.82 -7.30
C TRP A 158 10.58 16.16 -8.02
N ASP A 159 11.66 16.47 -8.74
CA ASP A 159 11.73 17.66 -9.58
C ASP A 159 10.81 17.44 -10.78
N MET A 160 9.70 18.16 -10.81
CA MET A 160 8.82 18.23 -11.97
C MET A 160 9.32 19.40 -12.81
N GLU A 161 10.13 19.14 -13.84
CA GLU A 161 10.54 20.20 -14.79
C GLU A 161 9.29 20.83 -15.43
N GLU A 162 9.30 22.15 -15.57
CA GLU A 162 8.22 22.97 -16.16
C GLU A 162 8.04 22.76 -17.67
#